data_AF-A8ZVS1-F1
#
_entry.id   AF-A8ZVS1-F1
#
_cell.length_a   1.000
_cell.length_b   1.000
_cell.length_c   1.000
_cell.angle_alpha   90.00
_cell.angle_beta   90.00
_cell.angle_gamma   90.00
#
_symmetry.space_group_name_H-M   'P 1'
#
loop_
_entity.id
_entity.type
_entity.pdbx_description
1 polymer ?
#
loop_
_entity_poly.entity_id
_entity_poly.type
_entity_poly.pdbx_seq_one_letter_code
_entity_poly.pdbx_strand_id
1 'polypeptide(L)'
;MDVRRIFDERDFEKYLGIQRPLSKKRVKELSEYVKTVDACFPTSIILSVSSLCAEYNEQTSEMTLQNYLDADNEEEKIIFGQIAKVIDGQHRIEGLKNYNGPHFDINVSIFVDIDVAEQAYIFSTVNLAQTKVNKSLVYDLFDYAKARSPQKLCHKIAVALDGDKNSPFYQRIRRLGVATKNRYNETITQATFVEALLKYISKTKMQEMHDRDLYLRGKKPKKIDADESRQLIFRNMMIEEKDFELTDIIWNYFEAVKTRWPHAWDSTGTGYILNRTNGFRALMRFLRNAYCQLANPGCWDVPKVEDFLEIFKKIEIEDGEFTSENFKPGSSGESELYKALKKGSLPK
;
A
#
# COMPACT_ATOMS: atom_id res chain seq x y z
N MET A 1 -4.82 6.32 -16.01
CA MET A 1 -3.97 7.53 -16.11
C MET A 1 -2.70 7.21 -15.37
N ASP A 2 -1.62 7.12 -16.13
CA ASP A 2 -0.26 6.93 -15.63
C ASP A 2 0.19 8.25 -14.98
N VAL A 3 0.46 8.21 -13.67
CA VAL A 3 0.71 9.42 -12.87
C VAL A 3 2.10 10.00 -13.17
N ARG A 4 3.06 9.21 -13.68
CA ARG A 4 4.37 9.71 -14.12
C ARG A 4 4.33 10.40 -15.48
N ARG A 5 3.41 10.03 -16.37
CA ARG A 5 3.26 10.74 -17.66
C ARG A 5 2.80 12.19 -17.51
N ILE A 6 2.23 12.54 -16.36
CA ILE A 6 1.71 13.89 -16.07
C ILE A 6 2.70 14.71 -15.22
N PHE A 7 3.63 14.06 -14.52
CA PHE A 7 4.57 14.71 -13.61
C PHE A 7 5.99 14.20 -13.83
N ASP A 8 6.94 15.11 -14.07
CA ASP A 8 8.36 14.82 -13.99
C ASP A 8 8.71 14.16 -12.63
N GLU A 9 9.75 13.33 -12.54
CA GLU A 9 9.98 12.49 -11.34
C GLU A 9 10.01 13.31 -10.03
N ARG A 10 10.51 14.55 -10.09
CA ARG A 10 10.55 15.48 -8.95
C ARG A 10 9.16 16.00 -8.57
N ASP A 11 8.31 16.29 -9.56
CA ASP A 11 6.94 16.73 -9.32
C ASP A 11 6.08 15.58 -8.80
N PHE A 12 6.36 14.36 -9.25
CA PHE A 12 5.75 13.16 -8.71
C PHE A 12 6.12 12.95 -7.25
N GLU A 13 7.40 13.03 -6.86
CA GLU A 13 7.82 12.90 -5.46
C GLU A 13 7.25 13.97 -4.52
N LYS A 14 7.13 15.20 -5.02
CA LYS A 14 6.48 16.31 -4.32
C LYS A 14 4.98 16.04 -4.14
N TYR A 15 4.31 15.51 -5.17
CA TYR A 15 2.91 15.09 -5.11
C TYR A 15 2.69 13.94 -4.11
N LEU A 16 3.64 13.00 -4.04
CA LEU A 16 3.64 11.89 -3.09
C LEU A 16 3.82 12.33 -1.63
N GLY A 17 4.21 13.59 -1.40
CA GLY A 17 4.57 14.10 -0.07
C GLY A 17 5.86 13.47 0.47
N ILE A 18 6.63 12.80 -0.38
CA ILE A 18 7.94 12.23 -0.05
C ILE A 18 8.96 13.35 0.10
N GLN A 19 8.90 14.36 -0.78
CA GLN A 19 9.66 15.60 -0.60
C GLN A 19 8.79 16.69 0.00
N ARG A 20 9.22 17.21 1.16
CA ARG A 20 8.61 18.43 1.72
C ARG A 20 9.06 19.63 0.88
N PRO A 21 8.20 20.61 0.58
CA PRO A 21 8.67 21.86 0.04
C PRO A 21 9.70 22.47 1.01
N LEU A 22 10.81 22.96 0.45
CA LEU A 22 11.84 23.64 1.23
C LEU A 22 11.21 24.85 1.93
N SER A 23 11.30 24.88 3.27
CA SER A 23 10.78 25.98 4.06
C SER A 23 11.89 27.00 4.20
N LYS A 24 11.73 28.18 3.59
CA LYS A 24 12.71 29.27 3.67
C LYS A 24 13.05 29.63 5.12
N LYS A 25 12.03 29.63 6.00
CA LYS A 25 12.21 29.86 7.45
C LYS A 25 13.13 28.81 8.07
N ARG A 26 12.85 27.53 7.84
CA ARG A 26 13.65 26.42 8.40
C ARG A 26 15.07 26.39 7.86
N VAL A 27 15.25 26.68 6.57
CA VAL A 27 16.59 26.79 5.96
C VAL A 27 17.37 27.93 6.61
N LYS A 28 16.74 29.08 6.85
CA LYS A 28 17.37 30.22 7.53
C LYS A 28 17.78 29.87 8.96
N GLU A 29 16.87 29.29 9.74
CA GLU A 29 17.15 28.83 11.11
C GLU A 29 18.31 27.83 11.16
N LEU A 30 18.33 26.86 10.24
CA LEU A 30 19.43 25.90 10.14
C LEU A 30 20.74 26.57 9.71
N SER A 31 20.70 27.52 8.77
CA SER A 31 21.89 28.26 8.32
C SER A 31 22.50 29.13 9.44
N GLU A 32 21.68 29.59 10.38
CA GLU A 32 22.13 30.29 11.59
C GLU A 32 22.66 29.30 12.63
N TYR A 33 21.96 28.17 12.83
CA TYR A 33 22.36 27.12 13.77
C TYR A 33 23.73 26.53 13.43
N VAL A 34 24.02 26.19 12.17
CA VAL A 34 25.31 25.59 11.77
C VAL A 34 26.52 26.48 12.04
N LYS A 35 26.31 27.79 12.31
CA LYS A 35 27.38 28.72 12.66
C LYS A 35 27.74 28.69 14.16
N THR A 36 26.99 28.00 15.00
CA THR A 36 27.34 27.84 16.41
C THR A 36 28.48 26.83 16.57
N VAL A 37 29.23 26.94 17.67
CA VAL A 37 30.41 26.10 17.92
C VAL A 37 30.01 24.65 18.22
N ASP A 38 28.80 24.45 18.76
CA ASP A 38 28.22 23.17 19.17
C ASP A 38 27.26 22.58 18.13
N ALA A 39 27.19 23.15 16.94
CA ALA A 39 26.25 22.72 15.92
C ALA A 39 26.57 21.30 15.45
N CYS A 40 25.58 20.41 15.53
CA CYS A 40 25.70 19.07 14.98
C CYS A 40 24.34 18.57 14.47
N PHE A 41 24.37 17.66 13.50
CA PHE A 41 23.17 16.96 13.03
C PHE A 41 23.22 15.51 13.49
N PRO A 42 22.52 15.15 14.58
CA PRO A 42 22.60 13.80 15.13
C PRO A 42 21.93 12.75 14.24
N THR A 43 20.92 13.15 13.45
CA THR A 43 20.23 12.25 12.52
C THR A 43 20.91 12.22 11.16
N SER A 44 20.83 11.08 10.46
CA SER A 44 21.46 10.94 9.14
C SER A 44 20.69 11.65 8.03
N ILE A 45 21.40 12.06 6.99
CA ILE A 45 20.85 12.37 5.66
C ILE A 45 20.65 11.04 4.95
N ILE A 46 19.47 10.85 4.36
CA ILE A 46 19.14 9.62 3.66
C ILE A 46 19.31 9.84 2.16
N LEU A 47 20.18 9.06 1.52
CA LEU A 47 20.45 9.10 0.09
C LEU A 47 20.05 7.77 -0.55
N SER A 48 19.57 7.82 -1.79
CA SER A 48 19.49 6.66 -2.68
C SER A 48 20.49 6.77 -3.81
N VAL A 49 21.17 5.66 -4.10
CA VAL A 49 22.20 5.55 -5.13
C VAL A 49 21.92 4.32 -5.99
N SER A 50 22.23 4.37 -7.29
CA SER A 50 22.14 3.20 -8.17
C SER A 50 23.27 2.20 -7.87
N SER A 51 22.97 0.89 -7.94
CA SER A 51 23.99 -0.17 -7.83
C SER A 51 25.07 -0.07 -8.91
N LEU A 52 24.75 0.49 -10.08
CA LEU A 52 25.72 0.75 -11.16
C LEU A 52 26.87 1.67 -10.73
N CYS A 53 26.63 2.48 -9.70
CA CYS A 53 27.57 3.47 -9.19
C CYS A 53 28.12 3.12 -7.81
N ALA A 54 27.72 1.97 -7.22
CA ALA A 54 28.07 1.60 -5.85
C ALA A 54 28.67 0.19 -5.81
N GLU A 55 29.91 0.11 -5.31
CA GLU A 55 30.61 -1.15 -5.09
C GLU A 55 30.88 -1.33 -3.60
N TYR A 56 30.59 -2.51 -3.06
CA TYR A 56 30.84 -2.83 -1.65
C TYR A 56 31.88 -3.94 -1.54
N ASN A 57 32.99 -3.64 -0.88
CA ASN A 57 34.02 -4.62 -0.57
C ASN A 57 33.74 -5.25 0.81
N GLU A 58 33.29 -6.50 0.83
CA GLU A 58 32.97 -7.21 2.07
C GLU A 58 34.19 -7.42 2.99
N GLN A 59 35.41 -7.50 2.43
CA GLN A 59 36.63 -7.75 3.21
C GLN A 59 37.09 -6.50 3.96
N THR A 60 37.02 -5.33 3.32
CA THR A 60 37.40 -4.05 3.94
C THR A 60 36.22 -3.36 4.61
N SER A 61 34.98 -3.82 4.36
CA SER A 61 33.74 -3.16 4.75
C SER A 61 33.62 -1.72 4.22
N GLU A 62 34.20 -1.48 3.05
CA GLU A 62 34.21 -0.16 2.38
C GLU A 62 33.23 -0.15 1.21
N MET A 63 32.47 0.94 1.09
CA MET A 63 31.62 1.21 -0.06
C MET A 63 32.21 2.34 -0.89
N THR A 64 32.45 2.08 -2.17
CA THR A 64 32.98 3.03 -3.13
C THR A 64 31.87 3.51 -4.06
N LEU A 65 31.76 4.83 -4.21
CA LEU A 65 30.83 5.46 -5.15
C LEU A 65 31.59 6.00 -6.36
N GLN A 66 31.22 5.59 -7.56
CA GLN A 66 31.93 5.96 -8.80
C GLN A 66 30.98 6.25 -9.95
N ASN A 67 31.49 6.99 -10.95
CA ASN A 67 30.73 7.26 -12.17
C ASN A 67 30.37 5.96 -12.86
N TYR A 68 29.16 5.89 -13.40
CA TYR A 68 28.79 4.89 -14.39
C TYR A 68 28.87 5.52 -15.78
N LEU A 69 29.78 5.01 -16.60
CA LEU A 69 29.96 5.42 -17.99
C LEU A 69 29.59 4.22 -18.87
N ASP A 70 28.42 4.27 -19.49
CA ASP A 70 28.09 3.30 -20.54
C ASP A 70 28.77 3.76 -21.84
N ALA A 71 29.50 2.84 -22.48
CA ALA A 71 30.23 3.11 -23.73
C ALA A 71 29.31 3.13 -24.95
N ASP A 72 28.14 2.49 -24.86
CA ASP A 72 27.21 2.29 -25.98
C ASP A 72 25.94 3.17 -25.87
N ASN A 73 25.65 3.70 -24.67
CA ASN A 73 24.47 4.54 -24.42
C ASN A 73 24.80 5.79 -23.57
N GLU A 74 25.03 6.94 -24.22
CA GLU A 74 25.29 8.21 -23.53
C GLU A 74 24.14 8.66 -22.61
N GLU A 75 22.90 8.21 -22.84
CA GLU A 75 21.73 8.59 -22.03
C GLU A 75 21.68 7.87 -20.67
N GLU A 76 22.40 6.76 -20.49
CA GLU A 76 22.45 6.01 -19.23
C GLU A 76 23.65 6.37 -18.34
N LYS A 77 24.47 7.33 -18.77
CA LYS A 77 25.63 7.80 -18.01
C LYS A 77 25.23 8.48 -16.70
N ILE A 78 25.82 8.05 -15.59
CA ILE A 78 25.65 8.66 -14.27
C ILE A 78 26.99 9.23 -13.81
N ILE A 79 27.06 10.56 -13.75
CA ILE A 79 28.23 11.28 -13.23
C ILE A 79 28.12 11.49 -11.71
N PHE A 80 29.25 11.69 -11.03
CA PHE A 80 29.35 11.76 -9.57
C PHE A 80 28.41 12.82 -8.96
N GLY A 81 28.24 13.96 -9.63
CA GLY A 81 27.31 15.01 -9.18
C GLY A 81 25.82 14.61 -9.20
N GLN A 82 25.49 13.49 -9.84
CA GLN A 82 24.13 12.95 -10.01
C GLN A 82 23.97 11.56 -9.38
N ILE A 83 25.01 11.03 -8.72
CA ILE A 83 25.06 9.66 -8.19
C ILE A 83 24.03 9.40 -7.11
N ALA A 84 23.64 10.44 -6.36
CA ALA A 84 22.82 10.34 -5.17
C ALA A 84 21.57 11.21 -5.27
N LYS A 85 20.42 10.60 -4.99
CA LYS A 85 19.14 11.28 -4.78
C LYS A 85 18.89 11.47 -3.29
N VAL A 86 18.60 12.69 -2.87
CA VAL A 86 18.27 12.99 -1.47
C VAL A 86 16.83 12.56 -1.18
N ILE A 87 16.67 11.61 -0.25
CA ILE A 87 15.36 11.14 0.21
C ILE A 87 14.90 11.95 1.42
N ASP A 88 15.79 12.16 2.38
CA ASP A 88 15.54 13.00 3.55
C ASP A 88 16.81 13.77 3.95
N GLY A 89 16.61 14.95 4.55
CA GLY A 89 17.71 15.83 4.97
C GLY A 89 17.95 17.03 4.05
N GLN A 90 17.10 17.26 3.05
CA GLN A 90 17.18 18.40 2.15
C GLN A 90 17.34 19.76 2.86
N HIS A 91 16.59 20.07 3.94
CA HIS A 91 16.74 21.36 4.65
C HIS A 91 18.10 21.49 5.34
N ARG A 92 18.72 20.37 5.76
CA ARG A 92 20.05 20.33 6.37
C ARG A 92 21.13 20.59 5.32
N ILE A 93 21.01 19.95 4.15
CA ILE A 93 21.89 20.22 3.00
C ILE A 93 21.79 21.69 2.57
N GLU A 94 20.58 22.21 2.39
CA GLU A 94 20.38 23.62 2.01
C GLU A 94 20.88 24.59 3.08
N GLY A 95 20.74 24.27 4.37
CA GLY A 95 21.27 25.10 5.46
C GLY A 95 22.80 25.17 5.48
N LEU A 96 23.48 24.16 4.95
CA LEU A 96 24.93 24.10 4.84
C LEU A 96 25.48 24.67 3.53
N LYS A 97 24.66 24.94 2.51
CA LYS A 97 25.14 25.47 1.21
C LYS A 97 25.96 26.76 1.31
N ASN A 98 25.62 27.61 2.28
CA ASN A 98 26.31 28.90 2.52
C ASN A 98 27.17 28.86 3.79
N TYR A 99 27.50 27.67 4.28
CA TYR A 99 28.33 27.50 5.45
C TYR A 99 29.81 27.65 5.07
N ASN A 100 30.47 28.65 5.67
CA ASN A 100 31.88 28.99 5.41
C ASN A 100 32.75 28.74 6.66
N GLY A 101 32.28 27.91 7.59
CA GLY A 101 33.01 27.57 8.82
C GLY A 101 34.02 26.43 8.61
N PRO A 102 34.58 25.88 9.71
CA PRO A 102 35.46 24.70 9.66
C PRO A 102 34.75 23.46 9.08
N HIS A 103 35.46 22.34 8.94
CA HIS A 103 34.84 21.09 8.47
C HIS A 103 33.62 20.71 9.32
N PHE A 104 32.49 20.40 8.67
CA PHE A 104 31.24 20.04 9.33
C PHE A 104 30.84 18.62 8.91
N ASP A 105 30.89 17.69 9.87
CA ASP A 105 30.55 16.29 9.64
C ASP A 105 29.04 16.07 9.64
N ILE A 106 28.58 15.20 8.74
CA ILE A 106 27.18 14.79 8.68
C ILE A 106 27.09 13.27 8.56
N ASN A 107 26.24 12.67 9.38
CA ASN A 107 25.86 11.27 9.22
C ASN A 107 25.10 11.07 7.91
N VAL A 108 25.52 10.10 7.10
CA VAL A 108 24.83 9.75 5.85
C VAL A 108 24.45 8.27 5.87
N SER A 109 23.21 7.98 5.47
CA SER A 109 22.72 6.62 5.26
C SER A 109 22.39 6.46 3.78
N ILE A 110 23.10 5.54 3.11
CA ILE A 110 22.97 5.32 1.67
C ILE A 110 22.19 4.03 1.45
N PHE A 111 21.15 4.13 0.62
CA PHE A 111 20.33 3.02 0.16
C PHE A 111 20.64 2.73 -1.30
N VAL A 112 21.18 1.55 -1.58
CA VAL A 112 21.52 1.14 -2.94
C VAL A 112 20.30 0.50 -3.60
N ASP A 113 19.94 0.99 -4.79
CA ASP A 113 18.94 0.40 -5.69
C ASP A 113 17.49 0.34 -5.18
N ILE A 114 17.13 1.22 -4.24
CA ILE A 114 15.74 1.26 -3.77
C ILE A 114 14.77 1.75 -4.85
N ASP A 115 13.61 1.09 -4.96
CA ASP A 115 12.55 1.54 -5.85
C ASP A 115 11.69 2.67 -5.23
N VAL A 116 10.92 3.37 -6.07
CA VAL A 116 10.05 4.48 -5.61
C VAL A 116 9.02 4.02 -4.58
N ALA A 117 8.58 2.76 -4.63
CA ALA A 117 7.66 2.20 -3.65
C ALA A 117 8.35 1.96 -2.29
N GLU A 118 9.61 1.50 -2.30
CA GLU A 118 10.49 1.39 -1.13
C GLU A 118 10.74 2.77 -0.52
N GLN A 119 11.12 3.76 -1.32
CA GLN A 119 11.35 5.13 -0.85
C GLN A 119 10.11 5.69 -0.14
N ALA A 120 8.92 5.53 -0.73
CA ALA A 120 7.67 5.95 -0.14
C ALA A 120 7.32 5.16 1.14
N TYR A 121 7.59 3.85 1.14
CA TYR A 121 7.36 3.00 2.31
C TYR A 121 8.26 3.37 3.48
N ILE A 122 9.58 3.53 3.24
CA ILE A 122 10.57 3.99 4.22
C ILE A 122 10.12 5.34 4.77
N PHE A 123 9.73 6.28 3.90
CA PHE A 123 9.26 7.59 4.34
C PHE A 123 7.99 7.49 5.20
N SER A 124 7.02 6.65 4.81
CA SER A 124 5.79 6.45 5.58
C SER A 124 6.03 5.82 6.95
N THR A 125 7.10 5.03 7.09
CA THR A 125 7.46 4.33 8.33
C THR A 125 8.31 5.20 9.25
N VAL A 126 9.28 5.94 8.69
CA VAL A 126 10.24 6.77 9.45
C VAL A 126 9.61 8.08 9.96
N ASN A 127 8.71 8.72 9.19
CA ASN A 127 8.11 10.01 9.55
C ASN A 127 6.83 9.92 10.41
N LEU A 128 6.79 8.99 11.38
CA LEU A 128 5.63 8.74 12.25
C LEU A 128 5.11 9.97 13.02
N ALA A 129 5.90 11.05 13.15
CA ALA A 129 5.53 12.25 13.93
C ALA A 129 5.20 13.51 13.11
N GLN A 130 5.49 13.60 11.81
CA GLN A 130 5.32 14.85 11.04
C GLN A 130 4.81 14.60 9.61
N THR A 131 3.56 15.00 9.37
CA THR A 131 2.75 14.88 8.13
C THR A 131 2.62 13.44 7.59
N LYS A 132 1.47 12.82 7.88
CA LYS A 132 1.10 11.46 7.47
C LYS A 132 1.01 11.36 5.94
N VAL A 133 1.83 10.52 5.32
CA VAL A 133 1.71 10.18 3.89
C VAL A 133 0.38 9.48 3.63
N ASN A 134 -0.26 9.81 2.51
CA ASN A 134 -1.50 9.17 2.10
C ASN A 134 -1.23 7.69 1.75
N LYS A 135 -1.71 6.77 2.57
CA LYS A 135 -1.51 5.32 2.36
C LYS A 135 -2.03 4.82 1.02
N SER A 136 -3.12 5.39 0.49
CA SER A 136 -3.66 4.95 -0.80
C SER A 136 -2.68 5.22 -1.93
N LEU A 137 -2.01 6.37 -1.84
CA LEU A 137 -0.96 6.78 -2.76
C LEU A 137 0.29 5.91 -2.61
N VAL A 138 0.69 5.54 -1.39
CA VAL A 138 1.77 4.56 -1.17
C VAL A 138 1.44 3.23 -1.83
N TYR A 139 0.21 2.74 -1.68
CA TYR A 139 -0.22 1.50 -2.32
C TYR A 139 -0.22 1.59 -3.85
N ASP A 140 -0.54 2.75 -4.42
CA ASP A 140 -0.50 2.98 -5.87
C ASP A 140 0.93 2.88 -6.42
N LEU A 141 1.94 3.26 -5.63
CA LEU A 141 3.34 3.13 -6.04
C LEU A 141 3.82 1.70 -6.17
N PHE A 142 3.16 0.73 -5.52
CA PHE A 142 3.54 -0.67 -5.65
C PHE A 142 3.35 -1.21 -7.08
N ASP A 143 2.61 -0.52 -7.94
CA ASP A 143 2.54 -0.89 -9.37
C ASP A 143 3.95 -0.90 -9.99
N TYR A 144 4.78 0.08 -9.61
CA TYR A 144 6.16 0.28 -10.08
C TYR A 144 7.21 -0.48 -9.28
N ALA A 145 6.85 -1.18 -8.20
CA ALA A 145 7.82 -1.94 -7.41
C ALA A 145 8.46 -3.03 -8.29
N LYS A 146 9.77 -3.24 -8.23
CA LYS A 146 10.44 -4.21 -9.13
C LYS A 146 9.99 -5.65 -8.83
N ALA A 147 9.93 -5.98 -7.54
CA ALA A 147 9.59 -7.32 -7.06
C ALA A 147 8.11 -7.48 -6.73
N ARG A 148 7.68 -8.74 -6.68
CA ARG A 148 6.38 -9.16 -6.14
C ARG A 148 6.37 -8.91 -4.62
N SER A 149 5.20 -8.56 -4.09
CA SER A 149 4.97 -8.46 -2.65
C SER A 149 3.48 -8.65 -2.34
N PRO A 150 3.12 -8.97 -1.08
CA PRO A 150 1.74 -8.99 -0.65
C PRO A 150 1.00 -7.69 -0.98
N GLN A 151 1.64 -6.54 -0.79
CA GLN A 151 1.02 -5.24 -1.05
C GLN A 151 0.80 -5.01 -2.56
N LYS A 152 1.76 -5.41 -3.40
CA LYS A 152 1.65 -5.29 -4.87
C LYS A 152 0.50 -6.16 -5.41
N LEU A 153 0.36 -7.39 -4.92
CA LEU A 153 -0.76 -8.27 -5.27
C LEU A 153 -2.11 -7.62 -4.92
N CYS A 154 -2.28 -7.20 -3.66
CA CYS A 154 -3.52 -6.56 -3.22
C CYS A 154 -3.84 -5.28 -3.99
N HIS A 155 -2.83 -4.48 -4.32
CA HIS A 155 -2.99 -3.29 -5.16
C HIS A 155 -3.51 -3.67 -6.55
N LYS A 156 -2.89 -4.64 -7.22
CA LYS A 156 -3.32 -5.10 -8.56
C LYS A 156 -4.76 -5.58 -8.58
N ILE A 157 -5.18 -6.34 -7.57
CA ILE A 157 -6.56 -6.82 -7.44
C ILE A 157 -7.53 -5.63 -7.27
N ALA A 158 -7.18 -4.65 -6.44
CA ALA A 158 -7.99 -3.44 -6.29
C ALA A 158 -8.12 -2.67 -7.62
N VAL A 159 -7.05 -2.57 -8.41
CA VAL A 159 -7.07 -1.92 -9.72
C VAL A 159 -7.93 -2.67 -10.72
N ALA A 160 -7.82 -4.00 -10.76
CA ALA A 160 -8.62 -4.85 -11.65
C ALA A 160 -10.12 -4.71 -11.36
N LEU A 161 -10.51 -4.83 -10.09
CA LEU A 161 -11.91 -4.74 -9.67
C LEU A 161 -12.49 -3.32 -9.81
N ASP A 162 -11.69 -2.27 -9.64
CA ASP A 162 -12.16 -0.89 -9.88
C ASP A 162 -12.32 -0.56 -11.37
N GLY A 163 -11.49 -1.15 -12.22
CA GLY A 163 -11.39 -0.83 -13.64
C GLY A 163 -12.38 -1.55 -14.54
N ASP A 164 -12.82 -2.75 -14.16
CA ASP A 164 -13.73 -3.56 -14.97
C ASP A 164 -15.20 -3.14 -14.77
N LYS A 165 -15.89 -2.86 -15.88
CA LYS A 165 -17.30 -2.43 -15.92
C LYS A 165 -18.27 -3.44 -15.33
N ASN A 166 -17.94 -4.73 -15.42
CA ASN A 166 -18.78 -5.80 -14.90
C ASN A 166 -18.50 -6.07 -13.42
N SER A 167 -17.45 -5.46 -12.84
CA SER A 167 -17.07 -5.72 -11.45
C SER A 167 -18.09 -5.11 -10.48
N PRO A 168 -18.38 -5.78 -9.35
CA PRO A 168 -19.14 -5.18 -8.26
C PRO A 168 -18.49 -3.90 -7.70
N PHE A 169 -17.19 -3.69 -7.95
CA PHE A 169 -16.42 -2.53 -7.51
C PHE A 169 -16.16 -1.48 -8.60
N TYR A 170 -16.79 -1.58 -9.77
CA TYR A 170 -16.55 -0.65 -10.87
C TYR A 170 -16.67 0.83 -10.42
N GLN A 171 -15.57 1.58 -10.50
CA GLN A 171 -15.44 2.97 -10.07
C GLN A 171 -15.79 3.25 -8.59
N ARG A 172 -15.71 2.24 -7.70
CA ARG A 172 -16.00 2.38 -6.26
C ARG A 172 -14.75 2.56 -5.40
N ILE A 173 -13.55 2.33 -5.93
CA ILE A 173 -12.29 2.39 -5.18
C ILE A 173 -11.54 3.69 -5.50
N ARG A 174 -11.45 4.58 -4.51
CA ARG A 174 -10.66 5.82 -4.60
C ARG A 174 -9.17 5.52 -4.47
N ARG A 175 -8.44 5.64 -5.58
CA ARG A 175 -7.00 5.28 -5.66
C ARG A 175 -6.04 6.34 -5.13
N LEU A 176 -6.14 7.58 -5.62
CA LEU A 176 -5.16 8.65 -5.31
C LEU A 176 -5.48 9.44 -4.03
N GLY A 177 -6.46 8.99 -3.25
CA GLY A 177 -6.87 9.65 -2.01
C GLY A 177 -7.62 10.98 -2.18
N VAL A 178 -7.71 11.50 -3.41
CA VAL A 178 -8.60 12.59 -3.83
C VAL A 178 -9.71 12.03 -4.73
N ALA A 179 -10.86 12.70 -4.76
CA ALA A 179 -11.96 12.27 -5.62
C ALA A 179 -11.54 12.34 -7.09
N THR A 180 -11.67 11.23 -7.82
CA THR A 180 -11.31 11.21 -9.25
C THR A 180 -12.33 12.03 -10.04
N LYS A 181 -11.88 12.97 -10.88
CA LYS A 181 -12.79 13.76 -11.75
C LYS A 181 -13.67 12.80 -12.57
N ASN A 182 -14.98 13.09 -12.63
CA ASN A 182 -16.02 12.28 -13.27
C ASN A 182 -16.36 10.92 -12.60
N ARG A 183 -15.90 10.66 -11.37
CA ARG A 183 -16.37 9.54 -10.55
C ARG A 183 -17.16 10.08 -9.35
N TYR A 184 -18.41 9.65 -9.23
CA TYR A 184 -19.33 10.14 -8.19
C TYR A 184 -19.59 9.11 -7.06
N ASN A 185 -19.19 7.85 -7.26
CA ASN A 185 -19.52 6.72 -6.37
C ASN A 185 -18.29 6.07 -5.71
N GLU A 186 -17.26 6.85 -5.42
CA GLU A 186 -16.07 6.36 -4.71
C GLU A 186 -16.36 6.13 -3.22
N THR A 187 -16.85 4.94 -2.87
CA THR A 187 -17.35 4.62 -1.54
C THR A 187 -16.28 4.10 -0.58
N ILE A 188 -15.19 3.53 -1.10
CA ILE A 188 -14.05 3.01 -0.32
C ILE A 188 -12.72 3.54 -0.85
N THR A 189 -11.71 3.58 0.03
CA THR A 189 -10.33 3.95 -0.37
C THR A 189 -9.54 2.71 -0.76
N GLN A 190 -8.57 2.85 -1.67
CA GLN A 190 -7.63 1.78 -2.00
C GLN A 190 -6.90 1.27 -0.76
N ALA A 191 -6.49 2.15 0.16
CA ALA A 191 -5.88 1.71 1.41
C ALA A 191 -6.80 0.80 2.23
N THR A 192 -8.10 1.10 2.29
CA THR A 192 -9.08 0.25 2.99
C THR A 192 -9.19 -1.12 2.33
N PHE A 193 -9.25 -1.17 1.00
CA PHE A 193 -9.31 -2.43 0.25
C PHE A 193 -8.05 -3.28 0.48
N VAL A 194 -6.88 -2.68 0.22
CA VAL A 194 -5.58 -3.36 0.32
C VAL A 194 -5.33 -3.86 1.74
N GLU A 195 -5.57 -3.02 2.76
CA GLU A 195 -5.38 -3.43 4.17
C GLU A 195 -6.35 -4.53 4.61
N ALA A 196 -7.59 -4.57 4.08
CA ALA A 196 -8.53 -5.63 4.40
C ALA A 196 -8.13 -6.96 3.76
N LEU A 197 -7.65 -6.94 2.52
CA LEU A 197 -7.21 -8.13 1.80
C LEU A 197 -5.87 -8.67 2.32
N LEU A 198 -4.93 -7.78 2.66
CA LEU A 198 -3.59 -8.15 3.19
C LEU A 198 -3.66 -9.07 4.41
N LYS A 199 -4.69 -8.91 5.26
CA LYS A 199 -4.91 -9.75 6.46
C LYS A 199 -5.10 -11.22 6.14
N TYR A 200 -5.40 -11.56 4.88
CA TYR A 200 -5.57 -12.94 4.41
C TYR A 200 -4.35 -13.50 3.67
N ILE A 201 -3.29 -12.71 3.55
CA ILE A 201 -2.03 -13.09 2.89
C ILE A 201 -0.88 -13.05 3.89
N SER A 202 -0.87 -12.05 4.77
CA SER A 202 0.19 -11.83 5.76
C SER A 202 -0.41 -11.52 7.14
N LYS A 203 0.14 -12.17 8.17
CA LYS A 203 -0.25 -12.04 9.57
C LYS A 203 0.27 -10.75 10.22
N THR A 204 1.47 -10.32 9.83
CA THR A 204 2.16 -9.18 10.43
C THR A 204 2.87 -8.34 9.37
N LYS A 205 3.11 -7.07 9.69
CA LYS A 205 3.93 -6.17 8.86
C LYS A 205 5.33 -6.72 8.62
N MET A 206 5.91 -7.38 9.62
CA MET A 206 7.22 -8.05 9.49
C MET A 206 7.18 -9.17 8.45
N GLN A 207 6.11 -9.99 8.42
CA GLN A 207 5.96 -11.03 7.41
C GLN A 207 5.82 -10.42 6.00
N GLU A 208 5.08 -9.32 5.86
CA GLU A 208 4.98 -8.62 4.57
C GLU A 208 6.36 -8.15 4.06
N MET A 209 7.19 -7.61 4.95
CA MET A 209 8.55 -7.15 4.63
C MET A 209 9.47 -8.33 4.28
N HIS A 210 9.38 -9.43 5.02
CA HIS A 210 10.18 -10.63 4.74
C HIS A 210 9.78 -11.30 3.42
N ASP A 211 8.48 -11.41 3.13
CA ASP A 211 8.00 -11.96 1.86
C ASP A 211 8.53 -11.12 0.68
N ARG A 212 8.52 -9.77 0.80
CA ARG A 212 9.10 -8.87 -0.21
C ARG A 212 10.61 -9.07 -0.38
N ASP A 213 11.37 -9.15 0.71
CA ASP A 213 12.82 -9.41 0.67
C ASP A 213 13.15 -10.72 -0.04
N LEU A 214 12.37 -11.78 0.21
CA LEU A 214 12.52 -13.05 -0.52
C LEU A 214 12.33 -12.86 -2.03
N TYR A 215 11.27 -12.16 -2.45
CA TYR A 215 11.02 -11.90 -3.86
C TYR A 215 12.08 -11.02 -4.52
N LEU A 216 12.62 -10.02 -3.81
CA LEU A 216 13.74 -9.21 -4.29
C LEU A 216 15.00 -10.05 -4.53
N ARG A 217 15.21 -11.09 -3.71
CA ARG A 217 16.31 -12.05 -3.86
C ARG A 217 16.02 -13.18 -4.86
N GLY A 218 14.92 -13.10 -5.61
CA GLY A 218 14.50 -14.14 -6.55
C GLY A 218 14.01 -15.44 -5.88
N LYS A 219 13.69 -15.41 -4.59
CA LYS A 219 13.17 -16.54 -3.81
C LYS A 219 11.66 -16.39 -3.59
N LYS A 220 10.98 -17.49 -3.28
CA LYS A 220 9.56 -17.48 -2.89
C LYS A 220 9.42 -17.79 -1.39
N PRO A 221 8.44 -17.19 -0.69
CA PRO A 221 8.09 -17.59 0.67
C PRO A 221 7.69 -19.08 0.72
N LYS A 222 7.91 -19.71 1.87
CA LYS A 222 7.43 -21.06 2.11
C LYS A 222 5.91 -21.06 2.24
N LYS A 223 5.26 -22.06 1.62
CA LYS A 223 3.83 -22.32 1.81
C LYS A 223 3.55 -22.59 3.27
N ILE A 224 2.34 -22.21 3.68
CA ILE A 224 1.83 -22.48 5.01
C ILE A 224 1.02 -23.77 5.01
N ASP A 225 0.93 -24.40 6.18
CA ASP A 225 0.13 -25.61 6.37
C ASP A 225 -1.39 -25.33 6.32
N ALA A 226 -2.18 -26.39 6.43
CA ALA A 226 -3.64 -26.32 6.36
C ALA A 226 -4.25 -25.52 7.52
N ASP A 227 -3.65 -25.54 8.71
CA ASP A 227 -4.18 -24.86 9.89
C ASP A 227 -3.96 -23.35 9.81
N GLU A 228 -2.76 -22.92 9.42
CA GLU A 228 -2.49 -21.52 9.11
C GLU A 228 -3.29 -21.02 7.91
N SER A 229 -3.54 -21.90 6.92
CA SER A 229 -4.30 -21.54 5.71
C SER A 229 -5.74 -21.15 6.04
N ARG A 230 -6.34 -21.68 7.12
CA ARG A 230 -7.66 -21.24 7.59
C ARG A 230 -7.70 -19.79 8.05
N GLN A 231 -6.56 -19.22 8.45
CA GLN A 231 -6.44 -17.81 8.82
C GLN A 231 -6.00 -16.96 7.63
N LEU A 232 -4.97 -17.40 6.91
CA LEU A 232 -4.38 -16.73 5.76
C LEU A 232 -4.84 -17.41 4.46
N ILE A 233 -6.15 -17.34 4.21
CA ILE A 233 -6.86 -18.07 3.14
C ILE A 233 -6.29 -17.84 1.73
N PHE A 234 -5.54 -16.75 1.50
CA PHE A 234 -4.95 -16.40 0.22
C PHE A 234 -3.42 -16.41 0.22
N ARG A 235 -2.77 -16.85 1.30
CA ARG A 235 -1.30 -16.85 1.36
C ARG A 235 -0.69 -17.82 0.35
N ASN A 236 -1.19 -19.04 0.29
CA ASN A 236 -0.70 -20.01 -0.68
C ASN A 236 -1.02 -19.54 -2.12
N MET A 237 -2.20 -18.92 -2.36
CA MET A 237 -2.57 -18.18 -3.60
C MET A 237 -1.48 -17.22 -4.06
N MET A 238 -1.01 -16.38 -3.15
CA MET A 238 0.06 -15.43 -3.43
C MET A 238 1.39 -16.13 -3.77
N ILE A 239 1.77 -17.16 -3.02
CA ILE A 239 3.06 -17.88 -3.18
C ILE A 239 3.13 -18.63 -4.51
N GLU A 240 2.00 -19.20 -4.95
CA GLU A 240 1.90 -19.94 -6.22
C GLU A 240 1.44 -19.08 -7.40
N GLU A 241 1.35 -17.77 -7.22
CA GLU A 241 1.02 -16.80 -8.28
C GLU A 241 -0.37 -17.03 -8.90
N LYS A 242 -1.33 -17.46 -8.09
CA LYS A 242 -2.74 -17.63 -8.48
C LYS A 242 -3.53 -16.33 -8.34
N ASP A 243 -3.04 -15.30 -9.03
CA ASP A 243 -3.57 -13.94 -8.93
C ASP A 243 -4.98 -13.82 -9.52
N PHE A 244 -5.24 -14.54 -10.62
CA PHE A 244 -6.55 -14.57 -11.28
C PHE A 244 -7.59 -15.27 -10.41
N GLU A 245 -7.27 -16.46 -9.90
CA GLU A 245 -8.17 -17.23 -9.03
C GLU A 245 -8.52 -16.44 -7.76
N LEU A 246 -7.54 -15.76 -7.15
CA LEU A 246 -7.78 -14.89 -6.00
C LEU A 246 -8.71 -13.72 -6.39
N THR A 247 -8.46 -13.08 -7.54
CA THR A 247 -9.30 -11.99 -8.05
C THR A 247 -10.74 -12.46 -8.26
N ASP A 248 -10.92 -13.64 -8.86
CA ASP A 248 -12.23 -14.24 -9.11
C ASP A 248 -12.98 -14.58 -7.82
N ILE A 249 -12.28 -15.03 -6.76
CA ILE A 249 -12.91 -15.27 -5.46
C ILE A 249 -13.48 -13.97 -4.87
N ILE A 250 -12.70 -12.87 -4.91
CA ILE A 250 -13.19 -11.58 -4.42
C ILE A 250 -14.33 -11.07 -5.30
N TRP A 251 -14.23 -11.23 -6.61
CA TRP A 251 -15.28 -10.88 -7.55
C TRP A 251 -16.58 -11.62 -7.23
N ASN A 252 -16.53 -12.96 -7.21
CA ASN A 252 -17.69 -13.82 -7.00
C ASN A 252 -18.36 -13.55 -5.66
N TYR A 253 -17.56 -13.35 -4.61
CA TYR A 253 -18.05 -13.04 -3.28
C TYR A 253 -18.84 -11.72 -3.25
N PHE A 254 -18.30 -10.64 -3.82
CA PHE A 254 -18.97 -9.35 -3.80
C PHE A 254 -20.09 -9.23 -4.83
N GLU A 255 -20.05 -9.99 -5.92
CA GLU A 255 -21.19 -10.10 -6.85
C GLU A 255 -22.37 -10.81 -6.17
N ALA A 256 -22.10 -11.83 -5.35
CA ALA A 256 -23.12 -12.46 -4.52
C ALA A 256 -23.70 -11.51 -3.45
N VAL A 257 -22.87 -10.66 -2.82
CA VAL A 257 -23.34 -9.60 -1.91
C VAL A 257 -24.27 -8.63 -2.64
N LYS A 258 -23.84 -8.12 -3.79
CA LYS A 258 -24.62 -7.19 -4.62
C LYS A 258 -25.94 -7.80 -5.06
N THR A 259 -25.93 -9.07 -5.45
CA THR A 259 -27.13 -9.79 -5.88
C THR A 259 -28.11 -10.02 -4.72
N ARG A 260 -27.61 -10.26 -3.49
CA ARG A 260 -28.46 -10.46 -2.31
C ARG A 260 -29.06 -9.17 -1.76
N TRP A 261 -28.29 -8.08 -1.77
CA TRP A 261 -28.66 -6.77 -1.20
C TRP A 261 -28.39 -5.62 -2.20
N PRO A 262 -29.09 -5.59 -3.35
CA PRO A 262 -28.84 -4.62 -4.41
C PRO A 262 -29.06 -3.17 -3.97
N HIS A 263 -30.07 -2.87 -3.15
CA HIS A 263 -30.37 -1.48 -2.78
C HIS A 263 -29.29 -0.90 -1.87
N ALA A 264 -28.87 -1.64 -0.84
CA ALA A 264 -27.81 -1.26 0.08
C ALA A 264 -26.46 -1.20 -0.63
N TRP A 265 -26.20 -2.08 -1.61
CA TRP A 265 -24.97 -2.07 -2.39
C TRP A 265 -24.89 -0.89 -3.39
N ASP A 266 -25.98 -0.60 -4.11
CA ASP A 266 -25.98 0.45 -5.13
C ASP A 266 -26.37 1.84 -4.62
N SER A 267 -26.75 1.95 -3.34
CA SER A 267 -27.07 3.23 -2.70
C SER A 267 -25.94 4.26 -2.80
N THR A 268 -26.26 5.46 -3.27
CA THR A 268 -25.32 6.59 -3.40
C THR A 268 -25.50 7.65 -2.31
N GLY A 269 -26.66 7.65 -1.66
CA GLY A 269 -27.04 8.59 -0.60
C GLY A 269 -26.38 8.34 0.75
N THR A 270 -26.76 9.17 1.72
CA THR A 270 -26.40 9.03 3.14
C THR A 270 -27.37 8.07 3.82
N GLY A 271 -26.87 7.16 4.66
CA GLY A 271 -27.69 6.27 5.47
C GLY A 271 -27.30 4.81 5.33
N TYR A 272 -27.13 4.31 4.10
CA TYR A 272 -26.67 2.95 3.87
C TYR A 272 -25.16 2.80 4.05
N ILE A 273 -24.74 1.70 4.66
CA ILE A 273 -23.34 1.47 5.04
C ILE A 273 -22.67 0.30 4.31
N LEU A 274 -23.44 -0.56 3.61
CA LEU A 274 -22.94 -1.83 3.05
C LEU A 274 -21.80 -1.63 2.05
N ASN A 275 -21.96 -0.69 1.13
CA ASN A 275 -20.94 -0.36 0.13
C ASN A 275 -19.87 0.62 0.62
N ARG A 276 -19.96 1.10 1.87
CA ARG A 276 -19.01 2.03 2.50
C ARG A 276 -17.94 1.27 3.27
N THR A 277 -16.95 1.99 3.80
CA THR A 277 -15.81 1.43 4.55
C THR A 277 -16.20 0.39 5.61
N ASN A 278 -17.23 0.64 6.41
CA ASN A 278 -17.61 -0.28 7.50
C ASN A 278 -18.26 -1.56 6.96
N GLY A 279 -19.19 -1.43 6.00
CA GLY A 279 -19.81 -2.57 5.34
C GLY A 279 -18.79 -3.44 4.62
N PHE A 280 -17.93 -2.82 3.81
CA PHE A 280 -16.84 -3.51 3.14
C PHE A 280 -15.92 -4.26 4.12
N ARG A 281 -15.49 -3.62 5.23
CA ARG A 281 -14.62 -4.29 6.21
C ARG A 281 -15.32 -5.43 6.94
N ALA A 282 -16.60 -5.27 7.27
CA ALA A 282 -17.39 -6.33 7.90
C ALA A 282 -17.58 -7.54 6.97
N LEU A 283 -17.89 -7.28 5.70
CA LEU A 283 -17.97 -8.30 4.65
C LEU A 283 -16.62 -8.98 4.44
N MET A 284 -15.53 -8.22 4.34
CA MET A 284 -14.18 -8.79 4.26
C MET A 284 -13.89 -9.67 5.47
N ARG A 285 -14.28 -9.31 6.69
CA ARG A 285 -14.14 -10.19 7.88
C ARG A 285 -14.95 -11.46 7.77
N PHE A 286 -16.15 -11.38 7.22
CA PHE A 286 -17.04 -12.53 6.99
C PHE A 286 -16.57 -13.41 5.82
N LEU A 287 -15.85 -12.87 4.83
CA LEU A 287 -15.29 -13.61 3.68
C LEU A 287 -14.52 -14.85 4.13
N ARG A 288 -13.69 -14.75 5.17
CA ARG A 288 -12.96 -15.92 5.70
C ARG A 288 -13.90 -17.03 6.16
N ASN A 289 -14.98 -16.67 6.85
CA ASN A 289 -15.97 -17.63 7.31
C ASN A 289 -16.71 -18.28 6.15
N ALA A 290 -17.08 -17.50 5.13
CA ALA A 290 -17.76 -18.01 3.94
C ALA A 290 -16.83 -18.90 3.10
N TYR A 291 -15.61 -18.45 2.81
CA TYR A 291 -14.64 -19.19 2.01
C TYR A 291 -14.28 -20.53 2.64
N CYS A 292 -14.01 -20.58 3.95
CA CYS A 292 -13.70 -21.84 4.65
C CYS A 292 -14.89 -22.82 4.73
N GLN A 293 -16.12 -22.41 4.42
CA GLN A 293 -17.27 -23.32 4.30
C GLN A 293 -17.36 -23.95 2.91
N LEU A 294 -16.84 -23.28 1.88
CA LEU A 294 -16.99 -23.67 0.48
C LEU A 294 -15.74 -24.32 -0.10
N ALA A 295 -14.57 -23.93 0.39
CA ALA A 295 -13.26 -24.32 -0.12
C ALA A 295 -12.36 -24.80 1.01
N ASN A 296 -11.43 -25.69 0.67
CA ASN A 296 -10.39 -26.12 1.60
C ASN A 296 -9.25 -25.09 1.64
N PRO A 297 -9.01 -24.39 2.75
CA PRO A 297 -7.95 -23.38 2.75
C PRO A 297 -6.59 -24.00 2.43
N GLY A 298 -5.88 -23.44 1.44
CA GLY A 298 -4.63 -23.98 0.91
C GLY A 298 -4.72 -24.63 -0.46
N CYS A 299 -5.93 -24.84 -1.01
CA CYS A 299 -6.15 -25.14 -2.43
C CYS A 299 -6.56 -23.88 -3.23
N TRP A 300 -6.76 -24.04 -4.54
CA TRP A 300 -7.13 -22.99 -5.50
C TRP A 300 -8.59 -23.05 -5.90
N ASP A 301 -9.45 -23.59 -5.02
CA ASP A 301 -10.88 -23.66 -5.30
C ASP A 301 -11.43 -22.24 -5.40
N VAL A 302 -12.14 -21.97 -6.49
CA VAL A 302 -12.80 -20.69 -6.76
C VAL A 302 -14.31 -20.93 -6.65
N PRO A 303 -14.93 -20.70 -5.48
CA PRO A 303 -16.37 -20.80 -5.35
C PRO A 303 -17.05 -19.81 -6.30
N LYS A 304 -18.15 -20.25 -6.91
CA LYS A 304 -18.95 -19.44 -7.83
C LYS A 304 -19.82 -18.45 -7.05
N VAL A 305 -20.43 -17.52 -7.80
CA VAL A 305 -21.39 -16.55 -7.24
C VAL A 305 -22.54 -17.27 -6.53
N GLU A 306 -23.03 -18.37 -7.12
CA GLU A 306 -24.14 -19.16 -6.57
C GLU A 306 -23.80 -19.77 -5.21
N ASP A 307 -22.57 -20.28 -5.04
CA ASP A 307 -22.11 -20.91 -3.79
C ASP A 307 -22.11 -19.90 -2.63
N PHE A 308 -21.63 -18.67 -2.88
CA PHE A 308 -21.69 -17.60 -1.89
C PHE A 308 -23.13 -17.11 -1.64
N LEU A 309 -23.97 -17.07 -2.68
CA LEU A 309 -25.37 -16.71 -2.55
C LEU A 309 -26.13 -17.67 -1.63
N GLU A 310 -25.84 -18.98 -1.68
CA GLU A 310 -26.45 -19.94 -0.77
C GLU A 310 -26.13 -19.67 0.71
N ILE A 311 -24.93 -19.14 1.00
CA ILE A 311 -24.57 -18.69 2.34
C ILE A 311 -25.38 -17.44 2.71
N PHE A 312 -25.43 -16.44 1.83
CA PHE A 312 -26.12 -15.18 2.10
C PHE A 312 -27.65 -15.31 2.18
N LYS A 313 -28.25 -16.28 1.49
CA LYS A 313 -29.69 -16.60 1.60
C LYS A 313 -30.08 -17.07 3.00
N LYS A 314 -29.15 -17.65 3.76
CA LYS A 314 -29.37 -18.08 5.16
C LYS A 314 -29.31 -16.93 6.16
N ILE A 315 -28.95 -15.72 5.71
CA ILE A 315 -28.88 -14.53 6.54
C ILE A 315 -30.22 -13.79 6.43
N GLU A 316 -30.88 -13.63 7.58
CA GLU A 316 -32.20 -13.01 7.73
C GLU A 316 -32.15 -11.48 7.60
N ILE A 317 -30.96 -10.88 7.58
CA ILE A 317 -30.80 -9.42 7.42
C ILE A 317 -31.31 -8.98 6.04
N GLU A 318 -32.28 -8.09 6.05
CA GLU A 318 -32.90 -7.52 4.86
C GLU A 318 -32.06 -6.38 4.27
N ASP A 319 -32.29 -6.10 3.00
CA ASP A 319 -31.57 -5.05 2.25
C ASP A 319 -31.71 -3.67 2.92
N GLY A 320 -32.91 -3.35 3.41
CA GLY A 320 -33.20 -2.09 4.10
C GLY A 320 -32.50 -1.92 5.46
N GLU A 321 -31.93 -2.98 6.03
CA GLU A 321 -31.41 -2.97 7.41
C GLU A 321 -29.94 -2.54 7.51
N PHE A 322 -29.22 -2.41 6.40
CA PHE A 322 -27.82 -1.97 6.37
C PHE A 322 -27.66 -0.45 6.51
N THR A 323 -28.26 0.12 7.56
CA THR A 323 -28.27 1.57 7.82
C THR A 323 -27.26 1.98 8.90
N SER A 324 -26.92 3.26 8.94
CA SER A 324 -26.07 3.85 9.98
C SER A 324 -26.74 3.89 11.36
N GLU A 325 -28.06 3.71 11.42
CA GLU A 325 -28.82 3.60 12.67
C GLU A 325 -28.62 2.22 13.31
N ASN A 326 -28.74 1.16 12.51
CA ASN A 326 -28.51 -0.21 12.94
C ASN A 326 -27.02 -0.50 13.17
N PHE A 327 -26.15 0.10 12.36
CA PHE A 327 -24.71 -0.14 12.39
C PHE A 327 -23.95 1.19 12.40
N LYS A 328 -23.57 1.64 13.60
CA LYS A 328 -22.97 2.96 13.80
C LYS A 328 -21.66 3.13 13.03
N PRO A 329 -21.36 4.34 12.53
CA PRO A 329 -20.06 4.63 11.93
C PRO A 329 -18.89 4.36 12.91
N GLY A 330 -17.95 3.51 12.51
CA GLY A 330 -16.72 3.26 13.27
C GLY A 330 -16.39 1.76 13.38
N SER A 331 -15.35 1.46 14.15
CA SER A 331 -14.90 0.08 14.39
C SER A 331 -15.92 -0.77 15.17
N SER A 332 -16.77 -0.13 15.97
CA SER A 332 -17.89 -0.77 16.67
C SER A 332 -18.93 -1.31 15.70
N GLY A 333 -19.47 -0.47 14.80
CA GLY A 333 -20.48 -0.90 13.83
C GLY A 333 -19.95 -1.89 12.80
N GLU A 334 -18.68 -1.79 12.40
CA GLU A 334 -18.02 -2.84 11.61
C GLU A 334 -18.06 -4.20 12.34
N SER A 335 -17.78 -4.20 13.64
CA SER A 335 -17.75 -5.42 14.44
C SER A 335 -19.14 -5.97 14.73
N GLU A 336 -20.13 -5.10 14.93
CA GLU A 336 -21.54 -5.47 15.07
C GLU A 336 -22.08 -6.08 13.78
N LEU A 337 -21.82 -5.46 12.63
CA LEU A 337 -22.23 -5.99 11.33
C LEU A 337 -21.59 -7.36 11.06
N TYR A 338 -20.29 -7.51 11.31
CA TYR A 338 -19.63 -8.82 11.18
C TYR A 338 -20.26 -9.89 12.10
N LYS A 339 -20.60 -9.53 13.35
CA LYS A 339 -21.29 -10.46 14.27
C LYS A 339 -22.68 -10.82 13.76
N ALA A 340 -23.42 -9.85 13.23
CA ALA A 340 -24.75 -10.04 12.66
C ALA A 340 -24.70 -10.98 11.45
N LEU A 341 -23.79 -10.74 10.51
CA LEU A 341 -23.54 -11.62 9.36
C LEU A 341 -23.18 -13.05 9.79
N LYS A 342 -22.32 -13.19 10.81
CA LYS A 342 -21.91 -14.49 11.33
C LYS A 342 -23.04 -15.25 12.02
N LYS A 343 -23.92 -14.54 12.73
CA LYS A 343 -25.09 -15.12 13.42
C LYS A 343 -26.25 -15.41 12.46
N GLY A 344 -26.32 -14.67 11.36
CA GLY A 344 -27.43 -14.72 10.39
C GLY A 344 -28.62 -13.83 10.75
N SER A 345 -28.51 -12.97 11.77
CA SER A 345 -29.60 -12.08 12.24
C SER A 345 -29.04 -10.83 12.92
N LEU A 346 -29.86 -9.77 13.04
CA LEU A 346 -29.49 -8.55 13.76
C LEU A 346 -29.10 -8.82 15.24
N PRO A 347 -28.23 -7.98 15.84
CA PRO A 347 -28.00 -8.01 17.28
C PRO A 347 -29.31 -7.65 17.99
N LYS A 348 -29.73 -8.49 18.94
CA LYS A 348 -30.86 -8.18 19.83
C LYS A 348 -30.47 -7.13 20.87
#